data_AF-A0AAP4DIB4-F1
#
_entry.id   AF-A0AAP4DIB4-F1
#
_cell.length_a   1.000
_cell.length_b   1.000
_cell.length_c   1.000
_cell.angle_alpha   90.00
_cell.angle_beta   90.00
_cell.angle_gamma   90.00
#
_symmetry.space_group_name_H-M   'P 1'
#
loop_
_entity.id
_entity.type
_entity.pdbx_description
1 polymer ?
#
loop_
_entity_poly.entity_id
_entity_poly.type
_entity_poly.pdbx_seq_one_letter_code
_entity_poly.pdbx_strand_id
1 'polypeptide(L)'
;MEPKDWITLMSILVTLVIGITTLIISIRTNKKSRFVNAVTTERVKWMTNLKELISEYLSLATYYDDKPFLSGEEQAKYFERLFYLQNNIKLQLNYTDSKDQEINELIDKINQKIIGLYKAKKIIEKKDTVPKEELEKAMEAVLKEKEKEFTKKIKNHDYSLPNLFEEIYSDSMAVISENFRKQYGYAGRDELKSLTDSLVNKCREYLKFEWEKVKTEAENGNVK
;
A
#
# COMPACT_ATOMS: atom_id res chain seq x y z
N MET A 1 -47.27 64.91 -15.57
CA MET A 1 -46.71 63.75 -16.29
C MET A 1 -47.85 63.08 -17.02
N GLU A 2 -47.70 62.84 -18.31
CA GLU A 2 -48.69 62.08 -19.06
C GLU A 2 -48.69 60.62 -18.58
N PRO A 3 -49.81 59.88 -18.68
CA PRO A 3 -49.86 58.46 -18.35
C PRO A 3 -48.75 57.63 -19.04
N LYS A 4 -48.32 58.06 -20.22
CA LYS A 4 -47.22 57.45 -21.00
C LYS A 4 -45.85 57.59 -20.33
N ASP A 5 -45.59 58.72 -19.66
CA ASP A 5 -44.33 58.95 -18.94
C ASP A 5 -44.21 57.99 -17.74
N TRP A 6 -45.32 57.76 -17.06
CA TRP A 6 -45.37 56.87 -15.90
C TRP A 6 -45.16 55.40 -16.30
N ILE A 7 -45.76 54.98 -17.42
CA ILE A 7 -45.56 53.64 -18.01
C ILE A 7 -44.11 53.44 -18.44
N THR A 8 -43.49 54.45 -19.05
CA THR A 8 -42.08 54.40 -19.47
C THR A 8 -41.15 54.31 -18.28
N LEU A 9 -41.38 55.12 -17.24
CA LEU A 9 -40.63 55.07 -15.98
C LEU A 9 -40.74 53.69 -15.31
N MET A 10 -41.96 53.13 -15.21
CA MET A 10 -42.19 51.79 -14.68
C MET A 10 -41.44 50.71 -15.46
N SER A 11 -41.42 50.79 -16.80
CA SER A 11 -40.72 49.84 -17.66
C SER A 11 -39.21 49.88 -17.46
N ILE A 12 -38.64 51.08 -17.29
CA ILE A 12 -37.21 51.28 -16.97
C ILE A 12 -36.89 50.67 -15.61
N LEU A 13 -37.75 50.92 -14.61
CA LEU A 13 -37.58 50.41 -13.24
C LEU A 13 -37.63 48.88 -13.20
N VAL A 14 -38.58 48.27 -13.91
CA VAL A 14 -38.69 46.80 -14.02
C VAL A 14 -37.45 46.21 -14.68
N THR A 15 -36.98 46.80 -15.78
CA THR A 15 -35.77 46.34 -16.48
C THR A 15 -34.53 46.44 -15.59
N LEU A 16 -34.42 47.52 -14.81
CA LEU A 16 -33.33 47.70 -13.85
C LEU A 16 -33.32 46.63 -12.76
N VAL A 17 -34.48 46.32 -12.18
CA VAL A 17 -34.61 45.27 -11.15
C VAL A 17 -34.26 43.90 -11.71
N ILE A 18 -34.71 43.57 -12.92
CA ILE A 18 -34.35 42.31 -13.61
C ILE A 18 -32.84 42.24 -13.85
N GLY A 19 -32.22 43.34 -14.29
CA GLY A 19 -30.78 43.44 -14.52
C GLY A 19 -29.97 43.21 -13.24
N ILE A 20 -30.34 43.88 -12.14
CA ILE A 20 -29.67 43.72 -10.83
C ILE A 20 -29.82 42.29 -10.31
N THR A 21 -31.02 41.71 -10.43
CA THR A 21 -31.27 40.32 -9.99
C THR A 21 -30.44 39.33 -10.78
N THR A 22 -30.38 39.49 -12.10
CA THR A 22 -29.56 38.66 -12.99
C THR A 22 -28.07 38.79 -12.68
N LEU A 23 -27.59 40.02 -12.43
CA LEU A 23 -26.21 40.28 -12.06
C LEU A 23 -25.83 39.59 -10.75
N ILE A 24 -26.67 39.71 -9.71
CA ILE A 24 -26.43 39.09 -8.40
C ILE A 24 -26.40 37.57 -8.52
N ILE A 25 -27.35 36.98 -9.26
CA ILE A 25 -27.39 35.54 -9.51
C ILE A 25 -26.13 35.10 -10.26
N SER A 26 -25.76 35.80 -11.33
CA SER A 26 -24.58 35.52 -12.16
C SER A 26 -23.27 35.58 -11.38
N ILE A 27 -23.11 36.57 -10.50
CA ILE A 27 -21.91 36.68 -9.66
C ILE A 27 -21.82 35.50 -8.68
N ARG A 28 -22.95 35.12 -8.04
CA ARG A 28 -22.99 33.99 -7.10
C ARG A 28 -22.70 32.66 -7.79
N THR A 29 -23.35 32.39 -8.92
CA THR A 29 -23.11 31.16 -9.70
C THR A 29 -21.68 31.08 -10.21
N ASN A 30 -21.10 32.20 -10.67
CA ASN A 30 -19.71 32.25 -11.12
C ASN A 30 -18.67 32.02 -10.01
N LYS A 31 -18.94 32.46 -8.77
CA LYS A 31 -18.05 32.16 -7.64
C LYS A 31 -18.11 30.68 -7.25
N LYS A 32 -19.32 30.12 -7.15
CA LYS A 32 -19.55 28.71 -6.84
C LYS A 32 -18.94 27.79 -7.89
N SER A 33 -19.16 28.09 -9.17
CA SER A 33 -18.56 27.36 -10.31
C SER A 33 -17.03 27.39 -10.28
N ARG A 34 -16.41 28.56 -10.05
CA ARG A 34 -14.94 28.66 -9.92
C ARG A 34 -14.38 27.82 -8.78
N PHE A 35 -15.03 27.85 -7.61
CA PHE A 35 -14.60 27.05 -6.47
C PHE A 35 -14.68 25.54 -6.75
N VAL A 36 -15.83 25.08 -7.27
CA VAL A 36 -16.03 23.66 -7.63
C VAL A 36 -15.02 23.22 -8.68
N ASN A 37 -14.79 24.02 -9.72
CA ASN A 37 -13.81 23.72 -10.77
C ASN A 37 -12.39 23.65 -10.21
N ALA A 38 -12.01 24.54 -9.29
CA ALA A 38 -10.70 24.50 -8.65
C ALA A 38 -10.51 23.24 -7.81
N VAL A 39 -11.47 22.91 -6.93
CA VAL A 39 -11.39 21.70 -6.09
C VAL A 39 -11.41 20.43 -6.93
N THR A 40 -12.27 20.38 -7.95
CA THR A 40 -12.33 19.25 -8.91
C THR A 40 -10.98 19.06 -9.61
N THR A 41 -10.37 20.16 -10.07
CA THR A 41 -9.06 20.11 -10.73
C THR A 41 -7.99 19.57 -9.79
N GLU A 42 -7.94 20.05 -8.55
CA GLU A 42 -6.96 19.56 -7.57
C GLU A 42 -7.20 18.09 -7.18
N ARG A 43 -8.46 17.65 -7.03
CA ARG A 43 -8.78 16.23 -6.78
C ARG A 43 -8.39 15.33 -7.95
N VAL A 44 -8.59 15.77 -9.19
CA VAL A 44 -8.16 15.02 -10.39
C VAL A 44 -6.64 14.92 -10.45
N LYS A 45 -5.90 16.00 -10.14
CA LYS A 45 -4.44 15.97 -10.02
C LYS A 45 -3.99 15.01 -8.92
N TRP A 46 -4.61 15.06 -7.75
CA TRP A 46 -4.33 14.18 -6.62
C TRP A 46 -4.52 12.70 -6.99
N MET A 47 -5.63 12.34 -7.64
CA MET A 47 -5.86 10.98 -8.15
C MET A 47 -4.83 10.53 -9.19
N THR A 48 -4.43 11.45 -10.08
CA THR A 48 -3.41 11.19 -11.10
C THR A 48 -2.06 10.90 -10.46
N ASN A 49 -1.65 11.74 -9.50
CA ASN A 49 -0.42 11.56 -8.75
C ASN A 49 -0.42 10.26 -7.93
N LEU A 50 -1.54 9.93 -7.26
CA LEU A 50 -1.68 8.65 -6.55
C LEU A 50 -1.49 7.46 -7.50
N LYS A 51 -2.11 7.51 -8.69
CA LYS A 51 -1.95 6.47 -9.71
C LYS A 51 -0.48 6.33 -10.16
N GLU A 52 0.21 7.43 -10.37
CA GLU A 52 1.64 7.44 -10.74
C GLU A 52 2.50 6.82 -9.64
N LEU A 53 2.32 7.24 -8.39
CA LEU A 53 3.03 6.69 -7.23
C LEU A 53 2.78 5.18 -7.06
N ILE A 54 1.53 4.74 -7.20
CA ILE A 54 1.17 3.31 -7.14
C ILE A 54 1.81 2.54 -8.30
N SER A 55 1.81 3.09 -9.51
CA SER A 55 2.39 2.43 -10.69
C SER A 55 3.90 2.25 -10.51
N GLU A 56 4.59 3.28 -10.00
CA GLU A 56 6.00 3.19 -9.69
C GLU A 56 6.27 2.19 -8.56
N TYR A 57 5.49 2.23 -7.49
CA TYR A 57 5.60 1.27 -6.38
C TYR A 57 5.42 -0.17 -6.88
N LEU A 58 4.42 -0.42 -7.71
CA LEU A 58 4.18 -1.72 -8.30
C LEU A 58 5.33 -2.18 -9.19
N SER A 59 5.98 -1.28 -9.93
CA SER A 59 7.18 -1.64 -10.72
C SER A 59 8.31 -2.20 -9.84
N LEU A 60 8.45 -1.67 -8.63
CA LEU A 60 9.43 -2.14 -7.65
C LEU A 60 8.95 -3.38 -6.91
N ALA A 61 7.66 -3.49 -6.60
CA ALA A 61 7.10 -4.58 -5.80
C ALA A 61 6.83 -5.85 -6.62
N THR A 62 6.49 -5.71 -7.90
CA THR A 62 6.11 -6.84 -8.77
C THR A 62 7.26 -7.81 -8.93
N TYR A 63 7.00 -9.07 -8.62
CA TYR A 63 7.93 -10.17 -8.82
C TYR A 63 7.75 -10.77 -10.22
N TYR A 64 8.88 -11.12 -10.85
CA TYR A 64 8.96 -11.93 -12.06
C TYR A 64 10.12 -12.91 -11.91
N ASP A 65 10.08 -14.04 -12.62
CA ASP A 65 10.93 -15.20 -12.34
C ASP A 65 12.43 -14.87 -12.31
N ASP A 66 12.88 -14.00 -13.20
CA ASP A 66 14.28 -13.59 -13.34
C ASP A 66 14.66 -12.33 -12.54
N LYS A 67 13.80 -11.86 -11.64
CA LYS A 67 14.07 -10.63 -10.88
C LYS A 67 15.27 -10.85 -9.95
N PRO A 68 16.40 -10.15 -10.16
CA PRO A 68 17.58 -10.38 -9.35
C PRO A 68 17.39 -9.83 -7.94
N PHE A 69 17.90 -10.56 -6.97
CA PHE A 69 18.08 -10.03 -5.63
C PHE A 69 19.28 -9.09 -5.60
N LEU A 70 19.03 -7.84 -5.26
CA LEU A 70 20.05 -6.81 -5.14
C LEU A 70 20.93 -7.05 -3.90
N SER A 71 22.12 -6.45 -3.89
CA SER A 71 23.04 -6.53 -2.75
C SER A 71 23.81 -5.22 -2.56
N GLY A 72 24.38 -5.01 -1.38
CA GLY A 72 25.18 -3.82 -1.08
C GLY A 72 24.38 -2.52 -1.22
N GLU A 73 24.97 -1.54 -1.90
CA GLU A 73 24.41 -0.20 -2.09
C GLU A 73 23.10 -0.21 -2.90
N GLU A 74 22.99 -1.07 -3.92
CA GLU A 74 21.78 -1.17 -4.74
C GLU A 74 20.58 -1.67 -3.92
N GLN A 75 20.83 -2.62 -3.01
CA GLN A 75 19.80 -3.09 -2.09
C GLN A 75 19.32 -1.96 -1.18
N ALA A 76 20.23 -1.14 -0.64
CA ALA A 76 19.88 -0.02 0.21
C ALA A 76 19.00 1.00 -0.55
N LYS A 77 19.44 1.42 -1.75
CA LYS A 77 18.68 2.34 -2.62
C LYS A 77 17.30 1.81 -2.99
N TYR A 78 17.20 0.51 -3.26
CA TYR A 78 15.92 -0.14 -3.53
C TYR A 78 14.95 -0.04 -2.35
N PHE A 79 15.39 -0.35 -1.13
CA PHE A 79 14.55 -0.25 0.06
C PHE A 79 14.22 1.20 0.41
N GLU A 80 15.16 2.14 0.27
CA GLU A 80 14.89 3.57 0.42
C GLU A 80 13.79 4.03 -0.54
N ARG A 81 13.86 3.64 -1.82
CA ARG A 81 12.82 4.01 -2.80
C ARG A 81 11.48 3.34 -2.47
N LEU A 82 11.49 2.08 -2.08
CA LEU A 82 10.29 1.32 -1.69
C LEU A 82 9.55 2.01 -0.52
N PHE A 83 10.28 2.38 0.55
CA PHE A 83 9.71 3.07 1.70
C PHE A 83 9.32 4.51 1.39
N TYR A 84 10.10 5.21 0.56
CA TYR A 84 9.74 6.53 0.08
C TYR A 84 8.37 6.50 -0.64
N LEU A 85 8.15 5.55 -1.55
CA LEU A 85 6.88 5.43 -2.26
C LEU A 85 5.74 5.04 -1.31
N GLN A 86 5.95 4.07 -0.41
CA GLN A 86 4.95 3.71 0.62
C GLN A 86 4.50 4.95 1.41
N ASN A 87 5.45 5.76 1.89
CA ASN A 87 5.14 6.94 2.69
C ASN A 87 4.38 7.99 1.86
N ASN A 88 4.79 8.24 0.62
CA ASN A 88 4.09 9.19 -0.24
C ASN A 88 2.67 8.73 -0.58
N ILE A 89 2.47 7.44 -0.86
CA ILE A 89 1.13 6.88 -1.08
C ILE A 89 0.28 7.04 0.18
N LYS A 90 0.82 6.69 1.34
CA LYS A 90 0.13 6.80 2.63
C LYS A 90 -0.28 8.25 2.96
N LEU A 91 0.53 9.24 2.56
CA LEU A 91 0.22 10.65 2.74
C LEU A 91 -0.86 11.17 1.78
N GLN A 92 -1.03 10.54 0.63
CA GLN A 92 -2.15 10.85 -0.26
C GLN A 92 -3.44 10.31 0.35
N LEU A 93 -3.44 9.04 0.78
CA LEU A 93 -4.60 8.31 1.27
C LEU A 93 -5.15 8.85 2.61
N ASN A 94 -6.47 8.77 2.81
CA ASN A 94 -7.14 9.20 4.03
C ASN A 94 -7.08 8.13 5.12
N TYR A 95 -6.45 8.43 6.24
CA TYR A 95 -6.31 7.49 7.37
C TYR A 95 -7.64 7.07 8.04
N THR A 96 -8.74 7.80 7.80
CA THR A 96 -10.05 7.51 8.41
C THR A 96 -10.98 6.70 7.51
N ASP A 97 -10.67 6.57 6.22
CA ASP A 97 -11.52 5.84 5.27
C ASP A 97 -11.09 4.37 5.21
N SER A 98 -12.06 3.46 5.34
CA SER A 98 -11.83 2.02 5.28
C SER A 98 -11.18 1.56 3.96
N LYS A 99 -11.53 2.17 2.82
CA LYS A 99 -10.99 1.77 1.50
C LYS A 99 -9.52 2.15 1.39
N ASP A 100 -9.16 3.33 1.89
CA ASP A 100 -7.79 3.83 1.96
C ASP A 100 -6.95 3.00 2.93
N GLN A 101 -7.53 2.55 4.04
CA GLN A 101 -6.88 1.63 4.98
C GLN A 101 -6.55 0.28 4.33
N GLU A 102 -7.48 -0.30 3.55
CA GLU A 102 -7.22 -1.55 2.81
C GLU A 102 -6.01 -1.44 1.87
N ILE A 103 -5.86 -0.30 1.18
CA ILE A 103 -4.71 -0.05 0.29
C ILE A 103 -3.42 0.03 1.12
N ASN A 104 -3.43 0.75 2.24
CA ASN A 104 -2.26 0.86 3.13
C ASN A 104 -1.85 -0.50 3.70
N GLU A 105 -2.80 -1.32 4.15
CA GLU A 105 -2.52 -2.66 4.66
C GLU A 105 -1.92 -3.59 3.60
N LEU A 106 -2.39 -3.50 2.35
CA LEU A 106 -1.82 -4.28 1.25
C LEU A 106 -0.38 -3.88 0.97
N ILE A 107 -0.07 -2.58 0.94
CA ILE A 107 1.30 -2.08 0.78
C ILE A 107 2.20 -2.55 1.93
N ASP A 108 1.71 -2.50 3.16
CA ASP A 108 2.46 -2.98 4.33
C ASP A 108 2.76 -4.48 4.24
N LYS A 109 1.77 -5.30 3.86
CA LYS A 109 1.93 -6.75 3.67
C LYS A 109 2.93 -7.06 2.54
N ILE A 110 2.84 -6.35 1.41
CA ILE A 110 3.77 -6.48 0.29
C ILE A 110 5.20 -6.16 0.74
N ASN A 111 5.40 -5.04 1.44
CA ASN A 111 6.73 -4.64 1.93
C ASN A 111 7.30 -5.65 2.93
N GLN A 112 6.48 -6.14 3.86
CA GLN A 112 6.89 -7.19 4.80
C GLN A 112 7.34 -8.45 4.07
N LYS A 113 6.59 -8.87 3.05
CA LYS A 113 6.93 -10.05 2.24
C LYS A 113 8.25 -9.86 1.47
N ILE A 114 8.45 -8.70 0.85
CA ILE A 114 9.70 -8.34 0.16
C ILE A 114 10.88 -8.36 1.13
N ILE A 115 10.76 -7.72 2.29
CA ILE A 115 11.81 -7.72 3.32
C ILE A 115 12.11 -9.15 3.78
N GLY A 116 11.07 -9.95 4.01
CA GLY A 116 11.21 -11.36 4.39
C GLY A 116 11.96 -12.19 3.35
N LEU A 117 11.68 -12.00 2.05
CA LEU A 117 12.42 -12.65 0.95
C LEU A 117 13.93 -12.32 1.00
N TYR A 118 14.28 -11.05 1.21
CA TYR A 118 15.68 -10.62 1.30
C TYR A 118 16.38 -11.16 2.57
N LYS A 119 15.67 -11.20 3.72
CA LYS A 119 16.19 -11.78 4.96
C LYS A 119 16.43 -13.29 4.82
N ALA A 120 15.45 -14.01 4.28
CA ALA A 120 15.56 -15.45 4.03
C ALA A 120 16.77 -15.78 3.13
N LYS A 121 16.99 -15.00 2.07
CA LYS A 121 18.18 -15.16 1.20
C LYS A 121 19.48 -15.03 2.00
N LYS A 122 19.62 -13.99 2.84
CA LYS A 122 20.86 -13.78 3.63
C LYS A 122 21.12 -14.93 4.60
N ILE A 123 20.08 -15.45 5.24
CA ILE A 123 20.18 -16.57 6.17
C ILE A 123 20.60 -17.86 5.43
N ILE A 124 19.96 -18.16 4.28
CA ILE A 124 20.29 -19.34 3.46
C ILE A 124 21.72 -19.25 2.93
N GLU A 125 22.18 -18.06 2.55
CA GLU A 125 23.57 -17.81 2.12
C GLU A 125 24.57 -17.77 3.28
N LYS A 126 24.15 -18.01 4.53
CA LYS A 126 24.97 -17.90 5.76
C LYS A 126 25.65 -16.54 5.94
N LYS A 127 25.08 -15.47 5.38
CA LYS A 127 25.59 -14.10 5.45
C LYS A 127 25.01 -13.30 6.63
N ASP A 128 24.08 -13.88 7.36
CA ASP A 128 23.41 -13.25 8.50
C ASP A 128 23.00 -14.32 9.54
N THR A 129 22.80 -13.91 10.78
CA THR A 129 22.39 -14.83 11.86
C THR A 129 20.88 -15.04 11.86
N VAL A 130 20.44 -16.24 12.23
CA VAL A 130 19.01 -16.52 12.39
C VAL A 130 18.50 -15.75 13.62
N PRO A 131 17.33 -15.07 13.53
CA PRO A 131 16.70 -14.47 14.69
C PRO A 131 16.53 -15.49 15.82
N LYS A 132 16.86 -15.09 17.05
CA LYS A 132 16.83 -15.99 18.23
C LYS A 132 15.48 -16.71 18.38
N GLU A 133 14.38 -16.00 18.18
CA GLU A 133 13.03 -16.54 18.27
C GLU A 133 12.74 -17.66 17.24
N GLU A 134 13.27 -17.53 16.02
CA GLU A 134 13.12 -18.57 15.00
C GLU A 134 13.98 -19.79 15.30
N LEU A 135 15.18 -19.56 15.82
CA LEU A 135 16.05 -20.63 16.29
C LEU A 135 15.44 -21.38 17.48
N GLU A 136 14.90 -20.68 18.48
CA GLU A 136 14.22 -21.28 19.63
C GLU A 136 13.02 -22.14 19.19
N LYS A 137 12.16 -21.63 18.31
CA LYS A 137 11.03 -22.40 17.76
C LYS A 137 11.47 -23.66 17.01
N ALA A 138 12.54 -23.55 16.23
CA ALA A 138 13.08 -24.68 15.48
C ALA A 138 13.72 -25.73 16.39
N MET A 139 14.47 -25.29 17.39
CA MET A 139 15.05 -26.17 18.42
C MET A 139 13.95 -26.89 19.20
N GLU A 140 12.89 -26.19 19.61
CA GLU A 140 11.74 -26.81 20.27
C GLU A 140 11.07 -27.87 19.39
N ALA A 141 10.92 -27.60 18.09
CA ALA A 141 10.35 -28.56 17.14
C ALA A 141 11.22 -29.81 17.01
N VAL A 142 12.54 -29.64 16.81
CA VAL A 142 13.51 -30.74 16.69
C VAL A 142 13.56 -31.56 17.98
N LEU A 143 13.58 -30.91 19.14
CA LEU A 143 13.57 -31.59 20.44
C LEU A 143 12.31 -32.43 20.63
N LYS A 144 11.14 -31.92 20.24
CA LYS A 144 9.87 -32.66 20.29
C LYS A 144 9.84 -33.84 19.32
N GLU A 145 10.35 -33.66 18.10
CA GLU A 145 10.35 -34.70 17.08
C GLU A 145 11.31 -35.84 17.42
N LYS A 146 12.53 -35.50 17.88
CA LYS A 146 13.62 -36.46 18.11
C LYS A 146 13.85 -36.82 19.58
N GLU A 147 12.90 -36.48 20.47
CA GLU A 147 13.01 -36.69 21.93
C GLU A 147 13.48 -38.11 22.30
N LYS A 148 12.85 -39.13 21.71
CA LYS A 148 13.16 -40.54 21.99
C LYS A 148 14.56 -40.95 21.51
N GLU A 149 14.99 -40.40 20.38
CA GLU A 149 16.30 -40.66 19.79
C GLU A 149 17.40 -40.06 20.66
N PHE A 150 17.27 -38.78 21.02
CA PHE A 150 18.24 -38.09 21.89
C PHE A 150 18.30 -38.73 23.28
N THR A 151 17.16 -39.11 23.87
CA THR A 151 17.13 -39.80 25.17
C THR A 151 17.87 -41.14 25.12
N LYS A 152 17.76 -41.88 24.01
CA LYS A 152 18.48 -43.14 23.81
C LYS A 152 19.99 -42.92 23.65
N LYS A 153 20.40 -41.92 22.88
CA LYS A 153 21.81 -41.54 22.68
C LYS A 153 22.49 -41.12 23.99
N ILE A 154 21.80 -40.34 24.84
CA ILE A 154 22.29 -39.92 26.15
C ILE A 154 22.49 -41.12 27.09
N LYS A 155 21.51 -42.04 27.13
CA LYS A 155 21.57 -43.24 27.99
C LYS A 155 22.71 -44.19 27.61
N ASN A 156 23.07 -44.24 26.34
CA ASN A 156 24.13 -45.11 25.85
C ASN A 156 25.55 -44.55 26.09
N HIS A 157 25.70 -43.37 26.71
CA HIS A 157 26.97 -42.65 26.87
C HIS A 157 27.74 -42.44 25.55
N ASP A 158 27.03 -42.52 24.42
CA ASP A 158 27.60 -42.56 23.08
C ASP A 158 27.93 -41.15 22.53
N TYR A 159 27.67 -40.10 23.31
CA TYR A 159 27.73 -38.71 22.86
C TYR A 159 28.25 -37.75 23.95
N SER A 160 29.15 -36.86 23.51
CA SER A 160 29.57 -35.67 24.24
C SER A 160 28.49 -34.58 24.11
N LEU A 161 28.20 -33.84 25.20
CA LEU A 161 27.25 -32.72 25.22
C LEU A 161 27.42 -31.75 24.02
N PRO A 162 28.64 -31.27 23.69
CA PRO A 162 28.92 -30.49 22.49
C PRO A 162 28.37 -31.09 21.18
N ASN A 163 28.54 -32.39 20.95
CA ASN A 163 28.11 -33.03 19.69
C ASN A 163 26.59 -33.11 19.58
N LEU A 164 25.90 -33.27 20.71
CA LEU A 164 24.44 -33.24 20.76
C LEU A 164 23.90 -31.84 20.43
N PHE A 165 24.54 -30.79 20.96
CA PHE A 165 24.17 -29.41 20.62
C PHE A 165 24.38 -29.09 19.14
N GLU A 166 25.50 -29.53 18.56
CA GLU A 166 25.76 -29.38 17.12
C GLU A 166 24.72 -30.11 16.25
N GLU A 167 24.32 -31.32 16.64
CA GLU A 167 23.27 -32.07 15.93
C GLU A 167 21.91 -31.37 16.00
N ILE A 168 21.49 -30.94 17.20
CA ILE A 168 20.24 -30.16 17.40
C ILE A 168 20.28 -28.87 16.59
N TYR A 169 21.41 -28.15 16.60
CA TYR A 169 21.56 -26.90 15.85
C TYR A 169 21.46 -27.15 14.35
N SER A 170 22.15 -28.16 13.82
CA SER A 170 22.11 -28.54 12.41
C SER A 170 20.69 -28.90 11.96
N ASP A 171 19.99 -29.73 12.72
CA ASP A 171 18.60 -30.10 12.42
C ASP A 171 17.66 -28.89 12.49
N SER A 172 17.86 -28.01 13.47
CA SER A 172 17.07 -26.77 13.61
C SER A 172 17.25 -25.88 12.39
N MET A 173 18.48 -25.75 11.91
CA MET A 173 18.80 -25.01 10.68
C MET A 173 18.15 -25.63 9.44
N ALA A 174 18.01 -26.97 9.39
CA ALA A 174 17.30 -27.65 8.30
C ALA A 174 15.79 -27.33 8.33
N VAL A 175 15.16 -27.38 9.51
CA VAL A 175 13.74 -27.00 9.70
C VAL A 175 13.50 -25.53 9.32
N ILE A 176 14.40 -24.64 9.74
CA ILE A 176 14.36 -23.21 9.39
C ILE A 176 14.45 -23.03 7.87
N SER A 177 15.40 -23.71 7.23
CA SER A 177 15.57 -23.67 5.77
C SER A 177 14.33 -24.15 5.02
N GLU A 178 13.68 -25.22 5.50
CA GLU A 178 12.44 -25.72 4.91
C GLU A 178 11.26 -24.75 5.09
N ASN A 179 11.10 -24.18 6.29
CA ASN A 179 10.08 -23.17 6.56
C ASN A 179 10.28 -21.93 5.69
N PHE A 180 11.53 -21.47 5.54
CA PHE A 180 11.85 -20.37 4.62
C PHE A 180 11.52 -20.73 3.17
N ARG A 181 11.83 -21.94 2.71
CA ARG A 181 11.44 -22.39 1.37
C ARG A 181 9.92 -22.42 1.17
N LYS A 182 9.15 -22.83 2.18
CA LYS A 182 7.68 -22.80 2.10
C LYS A 182 7.14 -21.37 2.07
N GLN A 183 7.65 -20.49 2.93
CA GLN A 183 7.15 -19.13 3.08
C GLN A 183 7.63 -18.14 2.01
N TYR A 184 8.83 -18.37 1.46
CA TYR A 184 9.57 -17.44 0.59
C TYR A 184 10.11 -18.08 -0.70
N GLY A 185 9.87 -19.38 -0.93
CA GLY A 185 10.12 -20.04 -2.21
C GLY A 185 9.06 -19.67 -3.26
N TYR A 186 8.72 -20.60 -4.16
CA TYR A 186 7.72 -20.34 -5.23
C TYR A 186 6.37 -19.89 -4.67
N ALA A 187 5.84 -20.58 -3.66
CA ALA A 187 4.57 -20.21 -3.03
C ALA A 187 4.61 -18.79 -2.42
N GLY A 188 5.73 -18.40 -1.82
CA GLY A 188 5.90 -17.04 -1.29
C GLY A 188 5.94 -15.96 -2.37
N ARG A 189 6.49 -16.27 -3.54
CA ARG A 189 6.51 -15.40 -4.73
C ARG A 189 5.12 -15.29 -5.35
N ASP A 190 4.38 -16.39 -5.43
CA ASP A 190 3.00 -16.40 -5.91
C ASP A 190 2.08 -15.59 -5.00
N GLU A 191 2.28 -15.68 -3.68
CA GLU A 191 1.57 -14.85 -2.70
C GLU A 191 1.90 -13.36 -2.88
N LEU A 192 3.17 -13.02 -3.09
CA LEU A 192 3.58 -11.64 -3.38
C LEU A 192 2.89 -11.11 -4.65
N LYS A 193 2.83 -11.93 -5.70
CA LYS A 193 2.11 -11.60 -6.94
C LYS A 193 0.62 -11.38 -6.69
N SER A 194 -0.01 -12.28 -5.93
CA SER A 194 -1.42 -12.17 -5.54
C SER A 194 -1.70 -10.90 -4.73
N LEU A 195 -0.79 -10.50 -3.85
CA LEU A 195 -0.90 -9.26 -3.08
C LEU A 195 -0.77 -8.04 -4.00
N THR A 196 0.19 -8.03 -4.93
CA THR A 196 0.32 -6.93 -5.90
C THR A 196 -0.89 -6.82 -6.83
N ASP A 197 -1.47 -7.94 -7.26
CA ASP A 197 -2.70 -7.94 -8.07
C ASP A 197 -3.90 -7.42 -7.27
N SER A 198 -3.99 -7.78 -5.97
CA SER A 198 -5.01 -7.26 -5.06
C SER A 198 -4.88 -5.76 -4.87
N LEU A 199 -3.66 -5.24 -4.72
CA LEU A 199 -3.38 -3.80 -4.63
C LEU A 199 -3.84 -3.08 -5.91
N VAL A 200 -3.54 -3.61 -7.09
CA VAL A 200 -4.00 -3.04 -8.36
C VAL A 200 -5.52 -2.96 -8.41
N ASN A 201 -6.22 -4.01 -7.99
CA ASN A 201 -7.69 -4.04 -8.01
C ASN A 201 -8.29 -3.03 -7.03
N LYS A 202 -7.76 -2.96 -5.79
CA LYS A 202 -8.23 -2.00 -4.79
C LYS A 202 -7.99 -0.55 -5.17
N CYS A 203 -6.82 -0.24 -5.73
CA CYS A 203 -6.55 1.10 -6.27
C CYS A 203 -7.49 1.44 -7.44
N ARG A 204 -7.84 0.48 -8.30
CA ARG A 204 -8.78 0.70 -9.40
C ARG A 204 -10.19 1.00 -8.90
N GLU A 205 -10.67 0.22 -7.93
CA GLU A 205 -11.96 0.44 -7.28
C GLU A 205 -12.01 1.82 -6.62
N TYR A 206 -10.96 2.17 -5.88
CA TYR A 206 -10.81 3.46 -5.22
C TYR A 206 -10.84 4.64 -6.20
N LEU A 207 -9.98 4.62 -7.22
CA LEU A 207 -9.89 5.70 -8.22
C LEU A 207 -11.20 5.85 -8.99
N LYS A 208 -11.90 4.74 -9.29
CA LYS A 208 -13.20 4.79 -9.96
C LYS A 208 -14.27 5.40 -9.06
N PHE A 209 -14.26 5.06 -7.77
CA PHE A 209 -15.17 5.63 -6.78
C PHE A 209 -14.98 7.14 -6.64
N GLU A 210 -13.73 7.60 -6.45
CA GLU A 210 -13.42 9.03 -6.34
C GLU A 210 -13.76 9.78 -7.64
N TRP A 211 -13.54 9.16 -8.80
CA TRP A 211 -13.92 9.75 -10.09
C TRP A 211 -15.43 10.01 -10.20
N GLU A 212 -16.27 9.03 -9.87
CA GLU A 212 -17.73 9.21 -9.91
C GLU A 212 -18.20 10.24 -8.88
N LYS A 213 -17.55 10.33 -7.72
CA LYS A 213 -17.81 11.35 -6.71
C LYS A 213 -17.51 12.76 -7.25
N VAL A 214 -16.32 12.95 -7.82
CA VAL A 214 -15.90 14.21 -8.44
C VAL A 214 -16.85 14.61 -9.57
N LYS A 215 -17.25 13.66 -10.42
CA LYS A 215 -18.23 13.90 -11.49
C LYS A 215 -19.57 14.38 -10.93
N THR A 216 -20.09 13.70 -9.91
CA THR A 216 -21.37 14.04 -9.26
C THR A 216 -21.32 15.44 -8.63
N GLU A 217 -20.22 15.80 -7.99
CA GLU A 217 -20.04 17.12 -7.37
C GLU A 217 -19.94 18.24 -8.41
N ALA A 218 -19.26 17.98 -9.53
CA ALA A 218 -19.15 18.90 -10.65
C ALA A 218 -20.52 19.17 -11.31
N GLU A 219 -21.31 18.11 -11.54
CA GLU A 219 -22.68 18.22 -12.10
C GLU A 219 -23.62 18.99 -11.16
N ASN A 220 -23.54 18.74 -9.85
CA ASN A 220 -24.40 19.38 -8.85
C ASN A 220 -23.89 20.75 -8.39
N GLY A 221 -22.69 21.14 -8.80
CA GLY A 221 -22.01 22.36 -8.36
C GLY A 221 -21.76 22.41 -6.85
N ASN A 222 -21.78 21.28 -6.14
CA ASN A 222 -21.63 21.22 -4.68
C ASN A 222 -20.55 20.20 -4.34
N VAL A 223 -19.44 20.67 -3.78
CA VAL A 223 -18.41 19.80 -3.18
C VAL A 223 -18.91 19.36 -1.81
N LYS A 224 -18.87 18.06 -1.52
CA LYS A 224 -19.16 17.50 -0.19
C LYS A 224 -17.89 16.92 0.45
#